data_AF-A0A9X0L9M1-F1
#
_entry.id   AF-A0A9X0L9M1-F1
#
_cell.length_a   1.000
_cell.length_b   1.000
_cell.length_c   1.000
_cell.angle_alpha   90.00
_cell.angle_beta   90.00
_cell.angle_gamma   90.00
#
_symmetry.space_group_name_H-M   'P 1'
#
loop_
_entity.id
_entity.type
_entity.pdbx_description
1 polymer ?
#
loop_
_entity_poly.entity_id
_entity_poly.type
_entity_poly.pdbx_seq_one_letter_code
_entity_poly.pdbx_strand_id
1 'polypeptide(L)'
;MVFYLTRVAELPYPHTMGDRPRPDGGPSNCPLELTRLMRAGAPHPGQDGYRQLFSDPTIAGLRQACNVHAGDWAVVLPAVEAFLAPYPATAHPLDIYHLRENDPHITGLPDDDRRLARAVLNTIDPIKYFVNAHSRLESIGQHRICWARTAGVSAVPVWFDASTVSPPRDAVLLQRG
;
A
#
# COMPACT_ATOMS: atom_id res chain seq x y z
N MET A 1 2.57 1.54 -17.40
CA MET A 1 1.62 1.70 -16.27
C MET A 1 1.55 3.19 -15.94
N VAL A 2 0.39 3.67 -15.51
CA VAL A 2 0.18 5.08 -15.11
C VAL A 2 -0.10 5.13 -13.61
N PHE A 3 0.50 6.04 -12.86
CA PHE A 3 0.23 6.15 -11.42
C PHE A 3 -0.74 7.28 -11.06
N TYR A 4 -1.65 6.98 -10.14
CA TYR A 4 -2.69 7.88 -9.64
C TYR A 4 -2.70 7.87 -8.11
N LEU A 5 -3.05 9.01 -7.52
CA LEU A 5 -3.44 9.08 -6.11
C LEU A 5 -4.85 8.50 -6.00
N THR A 6 -4.97 7.34 -5.38
CA THR A 6 -6.24 6.59 -5.33
C THR A 6 -6.74 6.51 -3.91
N ARG A 7 -8.02 6.82 -3.71
CA ARG A 7 -8.65 6.75 -2.39
C ARG A 7 -8.52 5.36 -1.80
N VAL A 8 -8.04 5.26 -0.56
CA VAL A 8 -7.90 3.98 0.15
C VAL A 8 -9.25 3.27 0.29
N ALA A 9 -10.36 4.01 0.36
CA ALA A 9 -11.71 3.46 0.43
C ALA A 9 -12.14 2.70 -0.85
N GLU A 10 -11.58 3.07 -2.00
CA GLU A 10 -11.81 2.38 -3.29
C GLU A 10 -10.88 1.16 -3.45
N LEU A 11 -9.94 0.98 -2.51
CA LEU A 11 -9.01 -0.13 -2.55
C LEU A 11 -9.62 -1.43 -2.04
N PRO A 12 -9.32 -2.62 -2.60
CA PRO A 12 -9.85 -3.86 -2.05
C PRO A 12 -9.34 -3.96 -0.62
N TYR A 13 -10.19 -4.49 0.25
CA TYR A 13 -9.71 -5.04 1.49
C TYR A 13 -8.85 -6.24 1.09
N PRO A 14 -7.54 -6.28 1.34
CA PRO A 14 -6.78 -7.48 1.04
C PRO A 14 -7.25 -8.59 1.97
N HIS A 15 -8.14 -9.42 1.44
CA HIS A 15 -8.59 -10.67 2.01
C HIS A 15 -7.55 -11.73 1.65
N THR A 16 -7.21 -12.60 2.61
CA THR A 16 -6.30 -13.73 2.41
C THR A 16 -4.84 -13.36 2.15
N MET A 17 -4.24 -12.66 3.11
CA MET A 17 -2.78 -12.79 3.27
C MET A 17 -2.54 -14.24 3.69
N GLY A 18 -2.26 -15.11 2.73
CA GLY A 18 -1.73 -16.44 3.04
C GLY A 18 -0.47 -16.26 3.88
N ASP A 19 -0.25 -17.15 4.84
CA ASP A 19 0.96 -17.18 5.64
C ASP A 19 2.15 -17.13 4.68
N ARG A 20 2.83 -15.98 4.62
CA ARG A 20 4.08 -15.85 3.87
C ARG A 20 5.16 -16.06 4.89
N PRO A 21 5.70 -17.28 5.03
CA PRO A 21 6.76 -17.51 5.97
C PRO A 21 7.92 -16.58 5.62
N ARG A 22 8.58 -16.09 6.66
CA ARG A 22 9.85 -15.37 6.51
C ARG A 22 10.85 -16.24 5.74
N PRO A 23 11.92 -15.66 5.18
CA PRO A 23 12.95 -16.43 4.46
C PRO A 23 13.55 -17.59 5.28
N ASP A 24 13.46 -17.53 6.61
CA ASP A 24 13.88 -18.57 7.56
C ASP A 24 12.83 -19.66 7.83
N GLY A 25 11.70 -19.64 7.13
CA GLY A 25 10.58 -20.57 7.32
C GLY A 25 9.68 -20.25 8.53
N GLY A 26 10.01 -19.21 9.31
CA GLY A 26 9.20 -18.77 10.45
C GLY A 26 7.88 -18.10 10.00
N PRO A 27 6.86 -18.01 10.87
CA PRO A 27 5.57 -17.40 10.53
C PRO A 27 5.73 -15.93 10.11
N SER A 28 4.80 -15.43 9.29
CA SER A 28 4.77 -14.02 8.88
C SER A 28 4.86 -13.11 10.10
N ASN A 29 5.63 -12.04 10.03
CA ASN A 29 5.66 -11.05 11.11
C ASN A 29 4.54 -10.01 10.98
N CYS A 30 3.64 -10.15 10.00
CA CYS A 30 2.55 -9.21 9.82
C CYS A 30 1.56 -9.33 10.99
N PRO A 31 1.42 -8.30 11.85
CA PRO A 31 0.47 -8.35 12.95
C PRO A 31 -1.00 -8.26 12.46
N LEU A 32 -1.23 -7.96 11.18
CA LEU A 32 -2.55 -8.03 10.53
C LEU A 32 -2.77 -9.28 9.70
N GLU A 33 -1.92 -10.30 9.84
CA GLU A 33 -2.20 -11.60 9.26
C GLU A 33 -3.59 -12.08 9.70
N LEU A 34 -4.42 -12.49 8.75
CA LEU A 34 -5.84 -12.78 8.98
C LEU A 34 -6.04 -13.84 10.06
N THR A 35 -5.19 -14.87 10.08
CA THR A 35 -5.16 -15.93 11.10
C THR A 35 -4.92 -15.39 12.51
N ARG A 36 -4.27 -14.23 12.66
CA ARG A 36 -4.05 -13.56 13.95
C ARG A 36 -5.21 -12.64 14.34
N LEU A 37 -5.86 -12.02 13.35
CA LEU A 37 -6.98 -11.12 13.58
C LEU A 37 -8.29 -11.88 13.82
N MET A 38 -8.45 -13.03 13.19
CA MET A 38 -9.58 -13.93 13.39
C MET A 38 -9.25 -14.97 14.47
N ARG A 39 -10.21 -15.24 15.36
CA ARG A 39 -10.13 -16.45 16.19
C ARG A 39 -10.11 -17.66 15.25
N ALA A 40 -9.17 -18.59 15.46
CA ALA A 40 -9.08 -19.82 14.70
C ALA A 40 -10.47 -20.50 14.61
N GLY A 41 -10.99 -20.65 13.39
CA GLY A 41 -12.30 -21.26 13.11
C GLY A 41 -13.45 -20.31 12.77
N ALA A 42 -13.26 -18.98 12.79
CA ALA A 42 -14.29 -18.05 12.31
C ALA A 42 -14.43 -18.08 10.77
N PRO A 43 -15.64 -17.89 10.21
CA PRO A 43 -15.83 -17.73 8.77
C PRO A 43 -15.18 -16.44 8.26
N HIS A 44 -14.77 -16.45 6.99
CA HIS A 44 -14.09 -15.31 6.36
C HIS A 44 -15.00 -14.07 6.36
N PRO A 45 -14.56 -12.91 6.88
CA PRO A 45 -15.44 -11.80 7.28
C PRO A 45 -16.07 -11.02 6.12
N GLY A 46 -15.58 -11.21 4.89
CA GLY A 46 -16.04 -10.44 3.72
C GLY A 46 -15.71 -8.95 3.83
N GLN A 47 -16.08 -8.16 2.82
CA GLN A 47 -15.68 -6.75 2.71
C GLN A 47 -16.12 -5.90 3.92
N ASP A 48 -17.36 -6.07 4.38
CA ASP A 48 -17.91 -5.29 5.48
C ASP A 48 -17.29 -5.68 6.83
N GLY A 49 -17.01 -6.97 7.05
CA GLY A 49 -16.31 -7.41 8.26
C GLY A 49 -14.87 -6.88 8.31
N TYR A 50 -14.16 -6.81 7.17
CA TYR A 50 -12.85 -6.15 7.13
C TYR A 50 -12.93 -4.64 7.35
N ARG A 51 -13.98 -3.97 6.87
CA ARG A 51 -14.21 -2.54 7.14
C ARG A 51 -14.33 -2.27 8.63
N GLN A 52 -15.10 -3.08 9.34
CA GLN A 52 -15.23 -2.98 10.79
C GLN A 52 -13.89 -3.23 11.49
N LEU A 53 -13.17 -4.28 11.11
CA LEU A 53 -11.90 -4.67 11.71
C LEU A 53 -10.82 -3.57 11.58
N PHE A 54 -10.67 -2.97 10.40
CA PHE A 54 -9.65 -1.93 10.20
C PHE A 54 -10.02 -0.57 10.80
N SER A 55 -11.24 -0.42 11.32
CA SER A 55 -11.67 0.76 12.08
C SER A 55 -11.44 0.60 13.59
N ASP A 56 -10.95 -0.55 14.05
CA ASP A 56 -10.66 -0.81 15.47
C ASP A 56 -9.33 -0.14 15.89
N PRO A 57 -9.33 0.72 16.92
CA PRO A 57 -8.12 1.38 17.42
C PRO A 57 -7.01 0.42 17.86
N THR A 58 -7.36 -0.77 18.32
CA THR A 58 -6.41 -1.83 18.70
C THR A 58 -5.60 -2.29 17.49
N ILE A 59 -6.27 -2.43 16.35
CA ILE A 59 -5.68 -2.81 15.08
C ILE A 59 -4.77 -1.71 14.53
N ALA A 60 -5.12 -0.44 14.75
CA ALA A 60 -4.26 0.69 14.45
C ALA A 60 -2.98 0.68 15.30
N GLY A 61 -3.06 0.30 16.59
CA GLY A 61 -1.89 0.16 17.47
C GLY A 61 -0.91 -0.92 17.00
N LEU A 62 -1.43 -2.05 16.51
CA LEU A 62 -0.62 -3.15 15.96
C LEU A 62 0.22 -2.74 14.75
N ARG A 63 -0.18 -1.69 14.01
CA ARG A 63 0.61 -1.12 12.90
C ARG A 63 2.03 -0.77 13.29
N GLN A 64 2.19 -0.23 14.49
CA GLN A 64 3.49 0.24 14.96
C GLN A 64 4.50 -0.88 15.18
N ALA A 65 4.05 -2.14 15.26
CA ALA A 65 4.94 -3.29 15.35
C ALA A 65 5.57 -3.70 14.00
N CYS A 66 5.11 -3.13 12.87
CA CYS A 66 5.66 -3.44 11.55
C CYS A 66 6.88 -2.56 11.25
N ASN A 67 8.07 -3.14 11.33
CA ASN A 67 9.35 -2.48 11.05
C ASN A 67 9.49 -1.87 9.63
N VAL A 68 8.59 -2.18 8.71
CA VAL A 68 8.58 -1.64 7.33
C VAL A 68 7.60 -0.46 7.18
N HIS A 69 6.51 -0.43 7.96
CA HIS A 69 5.38 0.49 7.72
C HIS A 69 4.95 1.29 8.95
N ALA A 70 5.76 1.29 10.01
CA ALA A 70 5.48 1.98 11.27
C ALA A 70 5.61 3.53 11.18
N GLY A 71 6.21 4.07 10.12
CA GLY A 71 6.37 5.52 9.95
C GLY A 71 5.06 6.31 10.00
N ASP A 72 5.18 7.62 10.18
CA ASP A 72 4.06 8.54 10.20
C ASP A 72 3.58 8.84 8.77
N TRP A 73 2.42 8.29 8.42
CA TRP A 73 1.79 8.51 7.12
C TRP A 73 1.44 9.98 6.85
N ALA A 74 1.21 10.79 7.89
CA ALA A 74 0.94 12.22 7.74
C ALA A 74 2.17 13.01 7.27
N VAL A 75 3.38 12.51 7.57
CA VAL A 75 4.66 13.06 7.10
C VAL A 75 5.06 12.43 5.77
N VAL A 76 4.91 11.11 5.65
CA VAL A 76 5.40 10.35 4.49
C VAL A 76 4.62 10.65 3.21
N LEU A 77 3.29 10.77 3.24
CA LEU A 77 2.53 10.99 2.01
C LEU A 77 2.86 12.32 1.32
N PRO A 78 2.93 13.47 2.02
CA PRO A 78 3.39 14.71 1.41
C PRO A 78 4.78 14.58 0.80
N ALA A 79 5.72 13.88 1.45
CA ALA A 79 7.07 13.66 0.91
C ALA A 79 7.06 12.79 -0.35
N VAL A 80 6.23 11.74 -0.37
CA VAL A 80 6.04 10.86 -1.54
C VAL A 80 5.38 11.62 -2.69
N GLU A 81 4.38 12.45 -2.42
CA GLU A 81 3.72 13.29 -3.43
C GLU A 81 4.69 14.33 -3.99
N ALA A 82 5.47 15.01 -3.15
CA ALA A 82 6.49 15.96 -3.57
C ALA A 82 7.57 15.30 -4.43
N PHE A 83 8.01 14.09 -4.07
CA PHE A 83 8.92 13.29 -4.88
C PHE A 83 8.31 12.92 -6.24
N LEU A 84 7.04 12.51 -6.29
CA LEU A 84 6.40 12.06 -7.52
C LEU A 84 5.99 13.20 -8.45
N ALA A 85 5.74 14.41 -7.93
CA ALA A 85 5.26 15.57 -8.66
C ALA A 85 6.02 15.93 -9.96
N PRO A 86 7.37 15.80 -10.05
CA PRO A 86 8.11 16.15 -11.26
C PRO A 86 7.98 15.11 -12.37
N TYR A 87 7.53 13.88 -12.06
CA TYR A 87 7.53 12.78 -13.02
C TYR A 87 6.22 12.78 -13.81
N PRO A 88 6.27 12.52 -15.13
CA PRO A 88 5.05 12.24 -15.85
C PRO A 88 4.39 10.99 -15.28
N ALA A 89 3.06 10.93 -15.27
CA ALA A 89 2.35 9.77 -14.74
C ALA A 89 2.69 8.46 -15.49
N THR A 90 3.20 8.58 -16.72
CA THR A 90 3.70 7.49 -17.57
C THR A 90 5.16 7.11 -17.32
N ALA A 91 5.84 7.75 -16.36
CA ALA A 91 7.24 7.47 -16.04
C ALA A 91 7.44 5.99 -15.72
N HIS A 92 8.57 5.45 -16.14
CA HIS A 92 8.85 4.03 -15.97
C HIS A 92 9.01 3.73 -14.46
N PRO A 93 8.32 2.71 -13.92
CA PRO A 93 8.36 2.42 -12.48
C PRO A 93 9.78 2.18 -11.94
N LEU A 94 10.67 1.54 -12.71
CA LEU A 94 12.05 1.31 -12.27
C LEU A 94 12.87 2.60 -12.14
N ASP A 95 12.58 3.63 -12.94
CA ASP A 95 13.30 4.91 -12.83
C ASP A 95 12.94 5.58 -11.49
N ILE A 96 11.65 5.58 -11.16
CA ILE A 96 11.13 6.01 -9.85
C ILE A 96 11.77 5.18 -8.72
N TYR A 97 11.94 3.86 -8.93
CA TYR A 97 12.51 2.96 -7.93
C TYR A 97 13.92 3.37 -7.52
N HIS A 98 14.76 3.71 -8.50
CA HIS A 98 16.17 4.03 -8.26
C HIS A 98 16.34 5.46 -7.77
N LEU A 99 15.57 6.41 -8.30
CA LEU A 99 15.72 7.84 -7.98
C LEU A 99 15.33 8.17 -6.53
N ARG A 100 14.36 7.44 -5.94
CA ARG A 100 13.97 7.68 -4.54
C ARG A 100 15.10 7.46 -3.53
N GLU A 101 16.11 6.66 -3.89
CA GLU A 101 17.18 6.30 -2.94
C GLU A 101 18.05 7.51 -2.57
N ASN A 102 18.10 8.51 -3.46
CA ASN A 102 18.92 9.71 -3.31
C ASN A 102 18.12 11.01 -3.23
N ASP A 103 16.78 10.95 -3.31
CA ASP A 103 15.95 12.15 -3.31
C ASP A 103 15.90 12.81 -1.91
N PRO A 104 16.10 14.13 -1.77
CA PRO A 104 16.06 14.83 -0.50
C PRO A 104 14.74 14.72 0.26
N HIS A 105 13.59 14.65 -0.44
CA HIS A 105 12.28 14.48 0.20
C HIS A 105 12.16 13.13 0.89
N ILE A 106 12.93 12.13 0.45
CA ILE A 106 12.90 10.77 1.00
C ILE A 106 14.06 10.55 1.97
N THR A 107 15.27 10.95 1.58
CA THR A 107 16.49 10.76 2.39
C THR A 107 16.50 11.65 3.64
N GLY A 108 15.87 12.82 3.59
CA GLY A 108 15.73 13.73 4.73
C GLY A 108 14.73 13.28 5.80
N LEU A 109 13.95 12.22 5.55
CA LEU A 109 12.99 11.69 6.52
C LEU A 109 13.69 10.95 7.67
N PRO A 110 13.09 10.96 8.88
CA PRO A 110 13.46 10.05 9.97
C PRO A 110 13.47 8.58 9.51
N ASP A 111 14.21 7.73 10.21
CA ASP A 111 14.46 6.36 9.77
C ASP A 111 13.20 5.52 9.50
N ASP A 112 12.20 5.57 10.37
CA ASP A 112 10.93 4.84 10.18
C ASP A 112 10.09 5.41 9.03
N ASP A 113 10.04 6.73 8.91
CA ASP A 113 9.33 7.44 7.85
C ASP A 113 9.98 7.18 6.49
N ARG A 114 11.31 7.19 6.45
CA ARG A 114 12.09 6.87 5.25
C ARG A 114 11.87 5.42 4.81
N ARG A 115 11.82 4.47 5.75
CA ARG A 115 11.48 3.07 5.44
C ARG A 115 10.07 2.96 4.86
N LEU A 116 9.09 3.62 5.48
CA LEU A 116 7.72 3.64 4.98
C LEU A 116 7.62 4.30 3.60
N ALA A 117 8.26 5.45 3.39
CA ALA A 117 8.28 6.15 2.10
C ALA A 117 8.87 5.27 0.99
N ARG A 118 9.98 4.58 1.27
CA ARG A 118 10.59 3.61 0.35
C ARG A 118 9.68 2.41 0.09
N ALA A 119 8.92 1.95 1.08
CA ALA A 119 7.95 0.87 0.89
C ALA A 119 6.79 1.30 -0.02
N VAL A 120 6.23 2.50 0.21
CA VAL A 120 5.18 3.08 -0.66
C VAL A 120 5.70 3.26 -2.09
N LEU A 121 6.94 3.74 -2.25
CA LEU A 121 7.63 3.94 -3.52
C LEU A 121 8.36 2.69 -4.04
N ASN A 122 8.11 1.50 -3.48
CA ASN A 122 8.65 0.27 -4.03
C ASN A 122 7.91 -0.06 -5.32
N THR A 123 8.42 0.44 -6.43
CA THR A 123 7.85 0.27 -7.77
C THR A 123 8.36 -0.96 -8.53
N ILE A 124 9.27 -1.76 -7.93
CA ILE A 124 9.55 -3.14 -8.37
C ILE A 124 8.35 -4.03 -8.01
N ASP A 125 7.80 -3.83 -6.82
CA ASP A 125 6.56 -4.44 -6.36
C ASP A 125 5.54 -3.33 -6.08
N PRO A 126 4.96 -2.64 -7.09
CA PRO A 126 4.10 -1.48 -6.84
C PRO A 126 2.78 -1.88 -6.19
N ILE A 127 2.10 -0.93 -5.55
CA ILE A 127 0.65 -1.07 -5.33
C ILE A 127 0.00 -1.03 -6.71
N LYS A 128 -0.50 -2.17 -7.18
CA LYS A 128 -0.97 -2.34 -8.56
C LYS A 128 -2.35 -2.98 -8.59
N TYR A 129 -3.15 -2.55 -9.57
CA TYR A 129 -4.35 -3.25 -10.01
C TYR A 129 -4.21 -3.74 -11.43
N PHE A 130 -4.77 -4.91 -11.66
CA PHE A 130 -4.88 -5.50 -12.97
C PHE A 130 -6.00 -6.52 -13.01
N VAL A 131 -6.47 -6.79 -14.23
CA VAL A 131 -7.28 -7.96 -14.50
C VAL A 131 -6.34 -9.09 -14.89
N ASN A 132 -6.40 -10.21 -14.18
CA ASN A 132 -5.57 -11.37 -14.46
C ASN A 132 -6.07 -12.13 -15.73
N ALA A 133 -5.34 -13.15 -16.15
CA ALA A 133 -5.71 -13.97 -17.32
C ALA A 133 -7.08 -14.65 -17.23
N HIS A 134 -7.66 -14.76 -16.02
CA HIS A 134 -8.98 -15.33 -15.76
C HIS A 134 -10.09 -14.28 -15.64
N SER A 135 -9.84 -13.04 -16.10
CA SER A 135 -10.80 -11.94 -16.00
C SER A 135 -11.18 -11.58 -14.56
N ARG A 136 -10.31 -11.87 -13.58
CA ARG A 136 -10.50 -11.49 -12.18
C ARG A 136 -9.66 -10.26 -11.85
N LEU A 137 -10.26 -9.32 -11.14
CA LEU A 137 -9.54 -8.18 -10.59
C LEU A 137 -8.63 -8.65 -9.45
N GLU A 138 -7.34 -8.34 -9.57
CA GLU A 138 -6.34 -8.64 -8.56
C GLU A 138 -5.60 -7.38 -8.13
N SER A 139 -4.97 -7.45 -6.95
CA SER A 139 -4.15 -6.36 -6.42
C SER A 139 -2.83 -6.87 -5.84
N ILE A 140 -1.78 -6.07 -6.07
CA ILE A 140 -0.44 -6.22 -5.47
C ILE A 140 -0.23 -5.08 -4.47
N GLY A 141 0.65 -5.27 -3.49
CA GLY A 141 0.93 -4.28 -2.46
C GLY A 141 -0.08 -4.28 -1.31
N GLN A 142 -0.74 -5.41 -1.10
CA GLN A 142 -1.76 -5.64 -0.07
C GLN A 142 -1.33 -5.15 1.33
N HIS A 143 -0.09 -5.39 1.77
CA HIS A 143 0.42 -4.90 3.06
C HIS A 143 0.37 -3.37 3.18
N ARG A 144 0.71 -2.66 2.10
CA ARG A 144 0.71 -1.20 2.07
C ARG A 144 -0.71 -0.64 2.06
N ILE A 145 -1.63 -1.32 1.36
CA ILE A 145 -3.07 -0.99 1.39
C ILE A 145 -3.63 -1.18 2.81
N CYS A 146 -3.34 -2.31 3.46
CA CYS A 146 -3.71 -2.56 4.87
C CYS A 146 -3.24 -1.41 5.76
N TRP A 147 -1.96 -1.06 5.65
CA TRP A 147 -1.37 -0.06 6.53
C TRP A 147 -1.79 1.36 6.25
N ALA A 148 -2.03 1.73 5.00
CA ALA A 148 -2.69 2.98 4.68
C ALA A 148 -4.10 3.04 5.30
N ARG A 149 -4.84 1.92 5.27
CA ARG A 149 -6.19 1.87 5.81
C ARG A 149 -6.24 1.99 7.32
N THR A 150 -5.43 1.24 8.06
CA THR A 150 -5.37 1.39 9.53
C THR A 150 -4.78 2.72 9.95
N ALA A 151 -4.01 3.37 9.07
CA ALA A 151 -3.54 4.73 9.26
C ALA A 151 -4.62 5.80 9.11
N GLY A 152 -5.81 5.45 8.64
CA GLY A 152 -6.85 6.43 8.32
C GLY A 152 -6.46 7.34 7.15
N VAL A 153 -5.51 6.91 6.30
CA VAL A 153 -5.07 7.67 5.14
C VAL A 153 -6.18 7.72 4.10
N SER A 154 -6.40 8.89 3.52
CA SER A 154 -7.43 9.10 2.50
C SER A 154 -7.07 8.45 1.16
N ALA A 155 -5.82 8.55 0.71
CA ALA A 155 -5.36 8.05 -0.58
C ALA A 155 -3.87 7.67 -0.60
N VAL A 156 -3.49 6.78 -1.53
CA VAL A 156 -2.08 6.38 -1.77
C VAL A 156 -1.76 6.33 -3.26
N PRO A 157 -0.48 6.45 -3.66
CA PRO A 157 -0.06 6.22 -5.04
C PRO A 157 -0.30 4.76 -5.46
N VAL A 158 -0.98 4.57 -6.57
CA VAL A 158 -1.29 3.25 -7.16
C VAL A 158 -0.95 3.26 -8.64
N TRP A 159 -0.23 2.26 -9.11
CA TRP A 159 0.08 2.05 -10.52
C TRP A 159 -1.02 1.22 -11.18
N PHE A 160 -1.64 1.79 -12.19
CA PHE A 160 -2.65 1.12 -12.99
C PHE A 160 -2.04 0.62 -14.29
N ASP A 161 -2.35 -0.62 -14.60
CA ASP A 161 -2.11 -1.17 -15.92
C ASP A 161 -3.25 -0.77 -16.84
N ALA A 162 -3.06 0.34 -17.55
CA ALA A 162 -4.06 0.92 -18.44
C ALA A 162 -4.48 -0.05 -19.58
N SER A 163 -3.73 -1.13 -19.82
CA SER A 163 -4.11 -2.17 -20.79
C SER A 163 -5.16 -3.15 -20.26
N THR A 164 -5.34 -3.24 -18.94
CA THR A 164 -6.22 -4.24 -18.31
C THR A 164 -7.25 -3.64 -17.36
N VAL A 165 -7.02 -2.43 -16.84
CA VAL A 165 -7.94 -1.82 -15.86
C VAL A 165 -7.97 -0.30 -15.99
N SER A 166 -9.16 0.28 -15.87
CA SER A 166 -9.33 1.72 -15.71
C SER A 166 -9.16 2.12 -14.24
N PRO A 167 -8.61 3.31 -13.94
CA PRO A 167 -8.54 3.81 -12.58
C PRO A 167 -9.96 4.03 -12.01
N PRO A 168 -10.15 3.96 -10.67
CA PRO A 168 -11.41 4.32 -10.03
C PRO A 168 -11.84 5.75 -10.37
N ARG A 169 -13.16 6.01 -10.33
CA ARG A 169 -13.75 7.30 -10.72
C ARG A 169 -13.11 8.51 -10.02
N ASP A 170 -12.76 8.34 -8.75
CA ASP A 170 -12.23 9.43 -7.91
C ASP A 170 -10.70 9.35 -7.74
N ALA A 171 -10.02 8.57 -8.58
CA ALA A 171 -8.57 8.57 -8.63
C ALA A 171 -8.09 9.87 -9.29
N VAL A 172 -7.15 10.55 -8.64
CA VAL A 172 -6.58 11.81 -9.13
C VAL A 172 -5.22 11.48 -9.73
N LEU A 173 -4.99 11.90 -10.97
CA LEU A 173 -3.68 11.76 -11.58
C LEU A 173 -2.66 12.52 -10.70
N LEU A 174 -1.56 11.87 -10.33
CA LEU A 174 -0.48 12.50 -9.56
C LEU A 174 0.35 13.40 -10.47
N GLN A 175 -0.31 14.45 -10.97
CA GLN A 175 0.26 15.57 -11.68
C GLN A 175 -0.49 16.80 -11.18
N ARG A 176 0.15 17.55 -10.29
CA ARG A 176 -0.24 18.94 -10.01
C ARG A 176 0.91 19.81 -10.48
N GLY A 177 0.81 20.23 -11.73
CA GLY A 177 1.78 21.04 -12.46
C GLY A 177 1.36 21.12 -13.91
#